data_AF-A0AAW7EDJ1-F1
#
_entry.id   AF-A0AAW7EDJ1-F1
#
_cell.length_a   1.000
_cell.length_b   1.000
_cell.length_c   1.000
_cell.angle_alpha   90.00
_cell.angle_beta   90.00
_cell.angle_gamma   90.00
#
_symmetry.space_group_name_H-M   'P 1'
#
loop_
_entity.id
_entity.type
_entity.pdbx_description
1 polymer ?
#
loop_
_entity_poly.entity_id
_entity_poly.type
_entity_poly.pdbx_seq_one_letter_code
_entity_poly.pdbx_strand_id
1 'polypeptide(L)'
;MRNTAKTNTLERMFPILSVENNCIVSKQGDITVCYKVILPEIFTISDKEYETIHSLWHKAIKTLPEFTVIHKQDWFVKESYHADFKDAEQSYLSRS
;
A
#
# COMPACT_ATOMS: atom_id res chain seq x y z
N MET A 1 4.37 6.16 48.42
CA MET A 1 3.72 4.84 48.22
C MET A 1 3.93 4.43 46.77
N ARG A 2 4.76 3.40 46.50
CA ARG A 2 4.99 2.88 45.14
C ARG A 2 3.79 2.02 44.77
N ASN A 3 3.06 2.41 43.73
CA ASN A 3 1.93 1.63 43.23
C ASN A 3 2.46 0.47 42.37
N THR A 4 2.20 -0.76 42.79
CA THR A 4 2.75 -2.03 42.26
C THR A 4 1.71 -2.81 41.45
N ALA A 5 0.86 -2.13 40.67
CA ALA A 5 0.00 -2.76 39.68
C ALA A 5 0.45 -2.31 38.28
N LYS A 6 1.23 -3.14 37.57
CA LYS A 6 1.57 -2.96 36.16
C LYS A 6 0.38 -3.37 35.27
N THR A 7 -0.79 -2.78 35.47
CA THR A 7 -1.87 -2.88 34.49
C THR A 7 -1.59 -1.82 33.43
N ASN A 8 -0.82 -2.19 32.40
CA ASN A 8 -0.69 -1.35 31.21
C ASN A 8 -2.01 -1.45 30.45
N THR A 9 -2.68 -0.32 30.30
CA THR A 9 -3.88 -0.22 29.47
C THR A 9 -3.49 -0.40 28.00
N LEU A 10 -4.36 -1.00 27.19
CA LEU A 10 -4.08 -1.22 25.75
C LEU A 10 -3.77 0.09 25.04
N GLU A 11 -4.46 1.16 25.43
CA GLU A 11 -4.24 2.51 24.93
C GLU A 11 -2.83 2.98 25.22
N ARG A 12 -2.17 2.54 26.30
CA ARG A 12 -0.78 2.88 26.61
C ARG A 12 0.21 2.07 25.76
N MET A 13 -0.11 0.82 25.46
CA MET A 13 0.71 -0.06 24.60
C MET A 13 0.61 0.27 23.12
N PHE A 14 -0.51 0.86 22.69
CA PHE A 14 -0.71 1.20 21.29
C PHE A 14 0.27 2.31 20.86
N PRO A 15 1.04 2.12 19.77
CA PRO A 15 2.09 3.06 19.38
C PRO A 15 1.53 4.33 18.73
N ILE A 16 0.29 4.30 18.23
CA ILE A 16 -0.37 5.44 17.59
C ILE A 16 -0.85 6.43 18.66
N LEU A 17 -0.53 7.70 18.46
CA LEU A 17 -1.01 8.83 19.25
C LEU A 17 -2.33 9.35 18.70
N SER A 18 -2.35 9.73 17.42
CA SER A 18 -3.52 10.32 16.75
C SER A 18 -3.42 10.15 15.22
N VAL A 19 -4.52 10.42 14.53
CA VAL A 19 -4.55 10.57 13.07
C VAL A 19 -4.94 12.02 12.77
N GLU A 20 -4.01 12.78 12.21
CA GLU A 20 -4.16 14.21 11.95
C GLU A 20 -3.74 14.50 10.51
N ASN A 21 -4.52 15.30 9.78
CA ASN A 21 -4.19 15.72 8.40
C ASN A 21 -3.84 14.53 7.47
N ASN A 22 -4.58 13.41 7.57
CA ASN A 22 -4.31 12.17 6.83
C ASN A 22 -2.94 11.53 7.09
N CYS A 23 -2.31 11.87 8.21
CA CYS A 23 -1.06 11.28 8.69
C CYS A 23 -1.32 10.56 10.02
N ILE A 24 -0.64 9.44 10.23
CA ILE A 24 -0.61 8.75 11.50
C ILE A 24 0.55 9.33 12.32
N VAL A 25 0.25 9.81 13.51
CA VAL A 25 1.24 10.33 14.45
C VAL A 25 1.50 9.28 15.51
N SER A 26 2.76 8.89 15.67
CA SER A 26 3.24 7.97 16.70
C SER A 26 3.47 8.70 18.02
N LYS A 27 3.37 7.98 19.14
CA LYS A 27 3.72 8.51 20.47
C LYS A 27 5.20 8.86 20.61
N GLN A 28 6.06 8.28 19.78
CA GLN A 28 7.49 8.63 19.71
C GLN A 28 7.76 9.86 18.82
N GLY A 29 6.73 10.45 18.19
CA GLY A 29 6.87 11.60 17.31
C GLY A 29 7.10 11.26 15.83
N ASP A 30 7.06 9.98 15.47
CA ASP A 30 7.14 9.55 14.07
C ASP A 30 5.86 9.93 13.31
N ILE A 31 6.01 10.35 12.06
CA ILE A 31 4.91 10.69 11.16
C ILE A 31 4.88 9.65 10.05
N THR A 32 3.75 8.96 9.89
CA THR A 32 3.53 7.98 8.81
C THR A 32 2.45 8.49 7.85
N VAL A 33 2.78 8.49 6.56
CA VAL A 33 1.85 8.84 5.48
C VAL A 33 1.58 7.60 4.64
N CYS A 34 0.31 7.28 4.44
CA CYS A 34 -0.11 6.10 3.68
C CYS A 34 -0.70 6.52 2.32
N TYR A 35 -0.23 5.87 1.25
CA TYR A 35 -0.75 6.07 -0.09
C TYR A 35 -1.30 4.76 -0.64
N LYS A 36 -2.47 4.82 -1.28
CA LYS A 36 -2.98 3.72 -2.08
C LYS A 36 -2.44 3.86 -3.50
N VAL A 37 -1.75 2.83 -3.98
CA VAL A 37 -1.22 2.76 -5.34
C VAL A 37 -1.94 1.64 -6.08
N ILE A 38 -2.40 1.92 -7.29
CA ILE A 38 -2.90 0.91 -8.22
C ILE A 38 -1.79 0.68 -9.23
N LEU A 39 -1.22 -0.52 -9.23
CA LEU A 39 -0.21 -0.91 -10.20
C LEU A 39 -0.89 -1.53 -11.44
N PRO A 40 -0.29 -1.39 -12.63
CA PRO A 40 -0.73 -2.11 -13.81
C PRO A 40 -0.73 -3.63 -13.58
N GLU A 41 -1.54 -4.34 -14.35
CA GLU A 41 -1.53 -5.79 -14.35
C GLU A 41 -0.16 -6.32 -14.79
N ILE A 42 0.22 -7.48 -14.25
CA ILE A 42 1.48 -8.12 -14.60
C ILE A 42 1.51 -8.40 -16.11
N PHE A 43 2.62 -8.07 -16.76
CA PHE A 43 2.85 -8.29 -18.19
C PHE A 43 1.96 -7.50 -19.17
N THR A 44 1.23 -6.47 -18.71
CA THR A 44 0.42 -5.63 -19.62
C THR A 44 1.11 -4.34 -20.06
N ILE A 45 2.33 -4.08 -19.58
CA ILE A 45 3.07 -2.83 -19.82
C ILE A 45 4.24 -3.06 -20.78
N SER A 46 4.54 -2.05 -21.59
CA SER A 46 5.74 -2.04 -22.44
C SER A 46 7.02 -1.72 -21.63
N ASP A 47 8.18 -2.10 -22.16
CA ASP A 47 9.48 -1.82 -21.54
C ASP A 47 9.67 -0.32 -21.23
N LYS A 48 9.23 0.55 -22.13
CA LYS A 48 9.33 2.01 -21.97
C LYS A 48 8.48 2.54 -20.81
N GLU A 49 7.28 1.99 -20.63
CA GLU A 49 6.40 2.36 -19.52
C GLU A 49 6.96 1.87 -18.19
N TYR A 50 7.50 0.64 -18.17
CA TYR A 50 8.16 0.09 -17.00
C TYR A 50 9.34 0.97 -16.55
N GLU A 51 10.23 1.36 -17.47
CA GLU A 51 11.37 2.25 -17.16
C GLU A 51 10.93 3.62 -16.64
N THR A 52 9.82 4.13 -17.15
CA THR A 52 9.24 5.40 -16.67
C THR A 52 8.77 5.27 -15.23
N ILE A 53 8.03 4.20 -14.89
CA ILE A 53 7.57 3.92 -13.52
C ILE A 53 8.77 3.75 -12.58
N HIS A 54 9.77 2.97 -12.99
CA HIS A 54 10.98 2.75 -12.21
C HIS A 54 11.71 4.06 -11.91
N SER A 55 11.91 4.90 -12.93
CA SER A 55 12.57 6.20 -12.79
C SER A 55 11.83 7.15 -11.86
N LEU A 56 10.49 7.15 -11.91
CA LEU A 56 9.65 7.95 -11.01
C LEU A 56 9.81 7.51 -9.55
N TRP A 57 9.74 6.21 -9.28
CA TRP A 57 9.94 5.67 -7.93
C TRP A 57 11.34 5.97 -7.40
N HIS A 58 12.37 5.76 -8.22
CA HIS A 58 13.75 6.07 -7.85
C HIS A 58 13.93 7.54 -7.45
N LYS A 59 13.35 8.46 -8.23
CA LYS A 59 13.38 9.89 -7.91
C LYS A 59 12.63 10.20 -6.62
N ALA A 60 11.44 9.65 -6.43
CA ALA A 60 10.63 9.88 -5.22
C ALA A 60 11.37 9.41 -3.96
N ILE A 61 11.96 8.21 -3.99
CA ILE A 61 12.72 7.66 -2.87
C ILE A 61 13.93 8.54 -2.54
N LYS A 62 14.67 8.98 -3.57
CA LYS A 62 15.82 9.86 -3.39
C LYS A 62 15.50 11.23 -2.81
N THR A 63 14.27 11.73 -2.98
CA THR A 63 13.86 13.03 -2.43
C THR A 63 13.44 12.98 -0.97
N LEU A 64 13.31 11.79 -0.38
CA LEU A 64 12.90 11.66 1.01
C LEU A 64 14.05 12.06 1.97
N PRO A 65 13.73 12.66 3.12
CA PRO A 65 14.72 12.98 4.15
C PRO A 65 15.44 11.73 4.68
N GLU A 66 16.62 11.96 5.27
CA GLU A 66 17.34 10.92 6.01
C GLU A 66 16.45 10.28 7.10
N PHE A 67 16.69 9.01 7.37
CA PHE A 67 15.92 8.19 8.32
C PHE A 67 14.45 7.94 7.95
N THR A 68 14.02 8.28 6.73
CA THR A 68 12.70 7.86 6.22
C THR A 68 12.66 6.35 5.95
N VAL A 69 11.65 5.68 6.50
CA VAL A 69 11.38 4.26 6.22
C VAL A 69 10.22 4.16 5.21
N ILE A 70 10.44 3.40 4.15
CA ILE A 70 9.40 3.09 3.16
C ILE A 70 8.91 1.67 3.41
N HIS A 71 7.59 1.53 3.54
CA HIS A 71 6.94 0.24 3.69
C HIS A 71 5.91 0.03 2.59
N LYS A 72 6.07 -1.04 1.81
CA LYS A 72 5.10 -1.48 0.80
C LYS A 72 4.22 -2.56 1.40
N GLN A 73 2.90 -2.34 1.37
CA GLN A 73 1.92 -3.30 1.80
C GLN A 73 1.04 -3.70 0.61
N ASP A 74 1.06 -4.98 0.26
CA ASP A 74 0.24 -5.53 -0.82
C ASP A 74 -0.99 -6.25 -0.27
N TRP A 75 -2.11 -6.08 -0.96
CA TRP A 75 -3.33 -6.84 -0.70
C TRP A 75 -3.55 -7.84 -1.82
N PHE A 76 -3.58 -9.12 -1.46
CA PHE A 76 -3.90 -10.19 -2.38
C PHE A 76 -5.36 -10.58 -2.17
N VAL A 77 -6.21 -10.30 -3.14
CA VAL A 77 -7.62 -10.72 -3.13
C VAL A 77 -7.75 -11.94 -4.03
N LYS A 78 -8.33 -13.01 -3.50
CA LYS A 78 -8.67 -14.19 -4.29
C LYS A 78 -10.05 -13.97 -4.90
N GLU A 79 -10.12 -13.95 -6.22
CA GLU A 79 -11.37 -13.88 -6.96
C GLU A 79 -11.55 -15.15 -7.80
N SER A 80 -12.77 -15.69 -7.81
CA SER A 80 -13.12 -16.88 -8.59
C SER A 80 -13.82 -16.43 -9.86
N TYR A 81 -13.11 -16.41 -10.98
CA TYR A 81 -13.70 -16.09 -12.27
C TYR A 81 -14.45 -17.30 -12.83
N HIS A 82 -15.73 -17.13 -13.16
CA HIS A 82 -16.48 -18.09 -13.96
C HIS A 82 -16.60 -17.51 -15.37
N ALA A 83 -16.22 -18.30 -16.36
CA ALA A 83 -16.38 -17.89 -17.75
C ALA A 83 -17.88 -17.71 -18.04
N ASP A 84 -18.25 -16.49 -18.43
CA ASP A 84 -19.60 -16.20 -18.90
C ASP A 84 -19.64 -16.42 -20.42
N PHE A 85 -20.22 -17.55 -20.82
CA PHE A 85 -20.39 -17.91 -22.23
C PHE A 85 -21.76 -17.50 -22.79
N LYS A 86 -22.59 -16.79 -22.03
CA LYS A 86 -23.97 -16.49 -22.44
C LYS A 86 -24.07 -15.35 -23.44
N ASP A 87 -23.11 -14.42 -23.43
CA ASP A 87 -22.98 -13.35 -24.41
C ASP A 87 -21.79 -13.62 -25.36
N ALA A 88 -21.84 -14.76 -26.06
CA ALA A 88 -20.90 -15.11 -27.14
C ALA A 88 -21.03 -14.20 -28.39
N GLU A 89 -21.61 -13.01 -28.26
CA GLU A 89 -21.48 -11.93 -29.21
C GLU A 89 -20.12 -11.24 -28.99
N GLN A 90 -19.10 -11.83 -29.63
CA GLN A 90 -17.91 -11.14 -30.14
C GLN A 90 -16.80 -10.76 -29.14
N SER A 91 -16.28 -11.71 -28.36
CA SER A 91 -14.92 -11.53 -27.81
C SER A 91 -13.87 -11.79 -28.90
N TYR A 92 -12.85 -10.92 -28.98
CA TYR A 92 -11.79 -10.94 -30.00
C TYR A 92 -11.06 -12.30 -30.08
N LEU A 93 -10.93 -12.99 -28.95
CA LEU A 93 -10.27 -14.31 -28.86
C LEU A 93 -11.15 -15.47 -29.35
N SER A 94 -12.46 -15.25 -29.52
CA SER A 94 -13.39 -16.27 -30.00
C SER A 94 -13.41 -16.40 -31.53
N ARG A 95 -12.68 -15.53 -32.24
CA ARG A 95 -12.68 -15.43 -33.72
C ARG A 95 -11.42 -16.01 -34.40
N SER A 96 -10.57 -16.74 -33.66
CA SER A 96 -9.40 -17.43 -34.22
C SER A 96 -9.68 -18.90 -34.49
#